data_AF-A0A4R8T6Y7-F1
#
_entry.id   AF-A0A4R8T6Y7-F1
#
_cell.length_a   1.000
_cell.length_b   1.000
_cell.length_c   1.000
_cell.angle_alpha   90.00
_cell.angle_beta   90.00
_cell.angle_gamma   90.00
#
_symmetry.space_group_name_H-M   'P 1'
#
loop_
_entity.id
_entity.type
_entity.pdbx_description
1 polymer ?
#
loop_
_entity_poly.entity_id
_entity_poly.type
_entity_poly.pdbx_seq_one_letter_code
_entity_poly.pdbx_strand_id
1 'polypeptide(L)'
;MAARPSTPMSPKPAKVKSPVPGTPVFGCEHIQRLLTQSPEVMNQSIHHYKMILRNIFELTPVISQTTKTPDGQAMTSLTSNYLCLQCSSIVTEDERLKHGTKKQHRFYVDSRSGSLYCRKRKHDEMFSDSLKDNPLYISTNTTIASCKASGLRGIYNAGATCYQNVVLQSFLHNPLLRNFYLSDGHQSNDCNHSNCLSCAMDDMFQDFYAAENTNGFTAASILSGFWISDKKAFENLVTTKEQDAHEFFQFLAEELHERNGDGKRPETGSEHTCNCIIHQTFYGKLQSSTTCQNCGGVTNAVQSFLDLSLGLDSLAHKKKKGGQKTPALTLQECLDEEYVKSDKCEYRCNSCNSMQQARRNTSIKRLPNVLAIQFKRFEYKQGRHDRAPSKIDTVVNFPLQLNMLPYTTRGRGTEAKDSFELGRSCTYDLLGVVVHVGELDTGHYVSYCRMGDQWFKFNDHKVELAANSDVLSAQPYLLFYIIRALS
;
A
#
# COMPACT_ATOMS: atom_id res chain seq x y z
N MET A 1 14.84 -36.91 -12.44
CA MET A 1 13.51 -37.16 -11.86
C MET A 1 13.40 -36.32 -10.61
N ALA A 2 12.77 -35.14 -10.70
CA ALA A 2 12.56 -34.28 -9.53
C ALA A 2 11.45 -34.87 -8.65
N ALA A 3 11.73 -35.01 -7.35
CA ALA A 3 10.77 -35.53 -6.38
C ALA A 3 9.56 -34.58 -6.29
N ARG A 4 8.35 -35.14 -6.33
CA ARG A 4 7.10 -34.40 -6.07
C ARG A 4 7.19 -33.70 -4.71
N PRO A 5 6.72 -32.45 -4.57
CA PRO A 5 6.57 -31.81 -3.26
C PRO A 5 5.71 -32.69 -2.36
N SER A 6 6.18 -32.95 -1.15
CA SER A 6 5.38 -33.68 -0.15
C SER A 6 4.22 -32.79 0.30
N THR A 7 3.02 -33.35 0.31
CA THR A 7 1.82 -32.67 0.82
C THR A 7 2.09 -32.24 2.26
N PRO A 8 1.85 -30.97 2.65
CA PRO A 8 2.06 -30.53 4.02
C PRO A 8 1.26 -31.41 4.99
N MET A 9 1.90 -31.84 6.07
CA MET A 9 1.21 -32.57 7.13
C MET A 9 -0.01 -31.78 7.61
N SER A 10 -1.13 -32.48 7.84
CA SER A 10 -2.32 -31.88 8.47
C SER A 10 -1.91 -31.15 9.76
N PRO A 11 -2.45 -29.95 10.04
CA PRO A 11 -2.11 -29.19 11.23
C PRO A 11 -2.30 -30.08 12.46
N LYS A 12 -1.27 -30.21 13.30
CA LYS A 12 -1.39 -30.92 14.57
C LYS A 12 -2.45 -30.19 15.40
N PRO A 13 -3.42 -30.89 16.02
CA PRO A 13 -4.40 -30.24 16.90
C PRO A 13 -3.64 -29.47 17.98
N ALA A 14 -3.88 -28.16 18.07
CA ALA A 14 -3.24 -27.30 19.05
C ALA A 14 -3.54 -27.85 20.46
N LYS A 15 -2.50 -28.20 21.21
CA LYS A 15 -2.66 -28.57 22.63
C LYS A 15 -3.08 -27.30 23.38
N VAL A 16 -4.35 -27.25 23.79
CA VAL A 16 -4.86 -26.19 24.65
C VAL A 16 -4.12 -26.27 25.98
N LYS A 17 -3.38 -25.22 26.34
CA LYS A 17 -2.67 -25.15 27.63
C LYS A 17 -3.71 -25.16 28.76
N SER A 18 -3.41 -25.87 29.85
CA SER A 18 -4.25 -25.84 31.04
C SER A 18 -4.39 -24.40 31.58
N PRO A 19 -5.55 -24.02 32.13
CA PRO A 19 -5.76 -22.69 32.71
C PRO A 19 -4.68 -22.33 33.73
N VAL A 20 -4.09 -21.14 33.59
CA VAL A 20 -3.15 -20.58 34.58
C VAL A 20 -3.93 -19.57 35.45
N PRO A 21 -3.84 -19.64 36.79
CA PRO A 21 -4.47 -18.65 37.66
C PRO A 21 -4.07 -17.21 37.27
N GLY A 22 -5.06 -16.34 37.09
CA GLY A 22 -4.84 -14.94 36.66
C GLY A 22 -4.90 -14.70 35.14
N THR A 23 -4.92 -15.75 34.31
CA THR A 23 -5.05 -15.63 32.85
C THR A 23 -6.49 -15.94 32.42
N PRO A 24 -7.19 -15.05 31.70
CA PRO A 24 -8.58 -15.29 31.28
C PRO A 24 -8.66 -16.47 30.29
N VAL A 25 -9.40 -17.51 30.67
CA VAL A 25 -9.59 -18.75 29.89
C VAL A 25 -10.27 -18.50 28.54
N PHE A 26 -11.13 -17.48 28.46
CA PHE A 26 -11.97 -17.18 27.29
C PHE A 26 -11.61 -15.86 26.59
N GLY A 27 -10.49 -15.23 26.94
CA GLY A 27 -10.07 -13.92 26.43
C GLY A 27 -10.91 -12.74 26.95
N CYS A 28 -12.24 -12.84 26.99
CA CYS A 28 -13.14 -11.86 27.62
C CYS A 28 -14.35 -12.50 28.30
N GLU A 29 -14.93 -11.81 29.30
CA GLU A 29 -16.10 -12.29 30.05
C GLU A 29 -17.34 -12.50 29.17
N HIS A 30 -17.44 -11.79 28.05
CA HIS A 30 -18.57 -11.92 27.13
C HIS A 30 -18.53 -13.23 26.34
N ILE A 31 -17.33 -13.65 25.90
CA ILE A 31 -17.15 -14.96 25.27
C ILE A 31 -17.41 -16.06 26.28
N GLN A 32 -16.95 -15.91 27.52
CA GLN A 32 -17.29 -16.85 28.59
C GLN A 32 -18.81 -16.97 28.73
N ARG A 33 -19.53 -15.86 28.89
CA ARG A 33 -21.01 -15.88 28.98
C ARG A 33 -21.67 -16.51 27.77
N LEU A 34 -21.19 -16.25 26.55
CA LEU A 34 -21.72 -16.87 25.32
C LEU A 34 -21.54 -18.39 25.34
N LEU A 35 -20.36 -18.88 25.69
CA LEU A 35 -20.01 -20.29 25.62
C LEU A 35 -20.48 -21.11 26.83
N THR A 36 -20.77 -20.47 27.96
CA THR A 36 -21.28 -21.15 29.17
C THR A 36 -22.80 -21.01 29.36
N GLN A 37 -23.51 -20.33 28.45
CA GLN A 37 -24.95 -20.08 28.61
C GLN A 37 -25.76 -21.38 28.52
N SER A 38 -25.57 -22.16 27.46
CA SER A 38 -26.13 -23.51 27.33
C SER A 38 -25.31 -24.31 26.30
N PRO A 39 -25.34 -25.66 26.36
CA PRO A 39 -24.68 -26.50 25.36
C PRO A 39 -25.12 -26.20 23.93
N GLU A 40 -26.40 -25.87 23.72
CA GLU A 40 -26.95 -25.54 22.40
C GLU A 40 -26.36 -24.25 21.85
N VAL A 41 -26.33 -23.17 22.66
CA VAL A 41 -25.77 -21.87 22.27
C VAL A 41 -24.28 -21.99 21.96
N MET A 42 -23.55 -22.76 22.78
CA MET A 42 -22.13 -23.05 22.56
C MET A 42 -21.91 -23.76 21.22
N ASN A 43 -22.63 -24.87 21.00
CA ASN A 43 -22.49 -25.67 19.78
C ASN A 43 -22.86 -24.88 18.52
N GLN A 44 -23.94 -24.08 18.58
CA GLN A 44 -24.34 -23.23 17.47
C GLN A 44 -23.31 -22.13 17.17
N SER A 45 -22.77 -21.48 18.20
CA SER A 45 -21.74 -20.43 18.04
C SER A 45 -20.46 -21.00 17.45
N ILE A 46 -20.02 -22.17 17.92
CA ILE A 46 -18.85 -22.87 17.36
C ILE A 46 -19.12 -23.29 15.90
N HIS A 47 -20.31 -23.77 15.59
CA HIS A 47 -20.68 -24.14 14.22
C HIS A 47 -20.63 -22.94 13.27
N HIS A 48 -21.23 -21.80 13.64
CA HIS A 48 -21.16 -20.58 12.85
C HIS A 48 -19.73 -20.07 12.69
N TYR A 49 -18.92 -20.12 13.75
CA TYR A 49 -17.52 -19.72 13.69
C TYR A 49 -16.74 -20.59 12.70
N LYS A 50 -16.92 -21.91 12.75
CA LYS A 50 -16.31 -22.84 11.78
C LYS A 50 -16.76 -22.53 10.35
N MET A 51 -18.05 -22.28 10.11
CA MET A 51 -18.56 -21.90 8.79
C MET A 51 -17.92 -20.61 8.27
N ILE A 52 -17.74 -19.61 9.13
CA ILE A 52 -17.04 -18.37 8.78
C ILE A 52 -15.58 -18.65 8.42
N LEU A 53 -14.86 -19.45 9.22
CA LEU A 53 -13.46 -19.79 8.92
C LEU A 53 -13.33 -20.52 7.58
N ARG A 54 -14.27 -21.41 7.23
CA ARG A 54 -14.29 -22.06 5.91
C ARG A 54 -14.50 -21.05 4.78
N ASN A 55 -15.41 -20.09 4.95
CA ASN A 55 -15.60 -19.00 3.98
C ASN A 55 -14.35 -18.14 3.80
N ILE A 56 -13.56 -17.95 4.85
CA ILE A 56 -12.33 -17.14 4.81
C ILE A 56 -11.16 -17.91 4.18
N PHE A 57 -10.97 -19.18 4.55
CA PHE A 57 -9.73 -19.91 4.25
C PHE A 57 -9.87 -21.06 3.25
N GLU A 58 -11.06 -21.63 3.07
CA GLU A 58 -11.28 -22.77 2.16
C GLU A 58 -11.99 -22.36 0.86
N LEU A 59 -12.88 -21.36 0.92
CA LEU A 59 -13.67 -20.89 -0.21
C LEU A 59 -13.12 -19.58 -0.78
N THR A 60 -13.74 -19.07 -1.85
CA THR A 60 -13.32 -17.83 -2.52
C THR A 60 -13.25 -16.66 -1.53
N PRO A 61 -12.05 -16.19 -1.14
CA PRO A 61 -11.90 -15.24 -0.04
C PRO A 61 -12.59 -13.90 -0.31
N VAL A 62 -12.81 -13.59 -1.60
CA VAL A 62 -13.51 -12.37 -2.04
C VAL A 62 -14.86 -12.19 -1.34
N ILE A 63 -15.62 -13.27 -1.09
CA ILE A 63 -16.93 -13.18 -0.43
C ILE A 63 -16.79 -12.58 0.97
N SER A 64 -15.81 -13.04 1.74
CA SER A 64 -15.52 -12.52 3.08
C SER A 64 -14.99 -11.07 3.05
N GLN A 65 -14.52 -10.61 1.88
CA GLN A 65 -14.03 -9.25 1.64
C GLN A 65 -15.05 -8.35 0.92
N THR A 66 -16.23 -8.86 0.55
CA THR A 66 -17.28 -8.07 -0.11
C THR A 66 -18.37 -7.66 0.88
N THR A 67 -18.66 -6.37 0.91
CA THR A 67 -19.81 -5.79 1.63
C THR A 67 -20.84 -5.24 0.65
N LYS A 68 -22.06 -5.00 1.12
CA LYS A 68 -23.09 -4.28 0.34
C LYS A 68 -23.14 -2.83 0.82
N THR A 69 -23.00 -1.88 -0.10
CA THR A 69 -23.22 -0.46 0.19
C THR A 69 -24.68 -0.20 0.58
N PRO A 70 -25.02 0.96 1.17
CA PRO A 70 -26.41 1.33 1.45
C PRO A 70 -27.33 1.23 0.23
N ASP A 71 -26.79 1.46 -0.97
CA ASP A 71 -27.50 1.39 -2.25
C ASP A 71 -27.56 -0.03 -2.85
N GLY A 72 -27.04 -1.03 -2.12
CA GLY A 72 -27.09 -2.43 -2.50
C GLY A 72 -26.00 -2.89 -3.47
N GLN A 73 -25.04 -2.03 -3.82
CA GLN A 73 -23.90 -2.39 -4.68
C GLN A 73 -22.87 -3.21 -3.89
N ALA A 74 -22.27 -4.19 -4.55
CA ALA A 74 -21.19 -4.98 -3.95
C ALA A 74 -19.89 -4.17 -4.00
N MET A 75 -19.20 -4.06 -2.87
CA MET A 75 -17.91 -3.39 -2.76
C MET A 75 -16.90 -4.33 -2.09
N THR A 76 -15.77 -4.56 -2.75
CA THR A 76 -14.72 -5.47 -2.24
C THR A 76 -13.64 -4.66 -1.55
N SER A 77 -13.41 -4.92 -0.26
CA SER A 77 -12.39 -4.24 0.52
C SER A 77 -11.04 -4.95 0.43
N LEU A 78 -9.97 -4.15 0.33
CA LEU A 78 -8.60 -4.61 0.56
C LEU A 78 -8.20 -4.54 2.05
N THR A 79 -9.08 -4.00 2.89
CA THR A 79 -8.97 -3.95 4.35
C THR A 79 -9.91 -4.98 4.99
N SER A 80 -9.73 -5.23 6.28
CA SER A 80 -10.55 -6.18 7.01
C SER A 80 -12.03 -5.82 7.02
N ASN A 81 -12.85 -6.82 6.72
CA ASN A 81 -14.27 -6.84 7.02
C ASN A 81 -14.53 -7.71 8.25
N TYR A 82 -15.70 -7.52 8.83
CA TYR A 82 -16.11 -8.18 10.06
C TYR A 82 -17.38 -8.98 9.81
N LEU A 83 -17.26 -10.30 9.85
CA LEU A 83 -18.36 -11.23 9.67
C LEU A 83 -19.06 -11.43 11.02
N CYS A 84 -20.34 -11.08 11.10
CA CYS A 84 -21.08 -11.22 12.34
C CYS A 84 -21.27 -12.71 12.70
N LEU A 85 -20.97 -13.11 13.93
CA LEU A 85 -21.18 -14.49 14.37
C LEU A 85 -22.68 -14.83 14.55
N GLN A 86 -23.51 -13.79 14.67
CA GLN A 86 -24.92 -13.88 15.05
C GLN A 86 -25.88 -13.67 13.86
N CYS A 87 -25.38 -13.30 12.68
CA CYS A 87 -26.16 -13.20 11.44
C CYS A 87 -25.25 -13.24 10.20
N SER A 88 -25.84 -13.30 9.01
CA SER A 88 -25.11 -13.34 7.73
C SER A 88 -24.50 -12.00 7.29
N SER A 89 -24.43 -11.00 8.17
CA SER A 89 -23.94 -9.67 7.81
C SER A 89 -22.43 -9.63 7.79
N ILE A 90 -21.88 -9.14 6.69
CA ILE A 90 -20.47 -8.77 6.52
C ILE A 90 -20.45 -7.24 6.49
N VAL A 91 -19.68 -6.64 7.39
CA VAL A 91 -19.66 -5.18 7.57
C VAL A 91 -18.22 -4.68 7.62
N THR A 92 -17.99 -3.44 7.20
CA THR A 92 -16.68 -2.81 7.36
C THR A 92 -16.40 -2.49 8.83
N GLU A 93 -15.15 -2.11 9.13
CA GLU A 93 -14.78 -1.66 10.48
C GLU A 93 -15.69 -0.54 11.02
N ASP A 94 -15.94 0.49 10.20
CA ASP A 94 -16.78 1.64 10.57
C ASP A 94 -18.25 1.26 10.77
N GLU A 95 -18.74 0.29 10.01
CA GLU A 95 -20.13 -0.17 10.06
C GLU A 95 -20.36 -1.19 11.18
N ARG A 96 -19.31 -1.89 11.64
CA ARG A 96 -19.37 -2.88 12.72
C ARG A 96 -20.03 -2.32 13.98
N LEU A 97 -19.67 -1.11 14.40
CA LEU A 97 -20.24 -0.46 15.58
C LEU A 97 -21.72 -0.09 15.38
N LYS A 98 -22.09 0.37 14.18
CA LYS A 98 -23.47 0.72 13.82
C LYS A 98 -24.35 -0.53 13.81
N HIS A 99 -23.89 -1.59 13.14
CA HIS A 99 -24.57 -2.89 13.09
C HIS A 99 -24.77 -3.47 14.48
N GLY A 100 -23.69 -3.51 15.29
CA GLY A 100 -23.77 -4.05 16.64
C GLY A 100 -24.69 -3.27 17.57
N THR A 101 -24.88 -1.97 17.34
CA THR A 101 -25.83 -1.14 18.12
C THR A 101 -27.26 -1.38 17.66
N LYS A 102 -27.50 -1.43 16.35
CA LYS A 102 -28.83 -1.62 15.75
C LYS A 102 -29.40 -3.02 15.99
N LYS A 103 -28.55 -4.05 15.89
CA LYS A 103 -28.96 -5.46 16.01
C LYS A 103 -28.65 -6.08 17.37
N GLN A 104 -27.97 -5.35 18.26
CA GLN A 104 -27.46 -5.89 19.53
C GLN A 104 -26.50 -7.09 19.34
N HIS A 105 -25.80 -7.14 18.20
CA HIS A 105 -24.79 -8.16 17.92
C HIS A 105 -23.41 -7.72 18.40
N ARG A 106 -22.70 -8.61 19.08
CA ARG A 106 -21.46 -8.31 19.83
C ARG A 106 -20.22 -8.99 19.27
N PHE A 107 -20.39 -10.10 18.57
CA PHE A 107 -19.28 -10.97 18.16
C PHE A 107 -19.09 -10.93 16.64
N TYR A 108 -17.84 -10.70 16.23
CA TYR A 108 -17.45 -10.54 14.84
C TYR A 108 -16.16 -11.30 14.56
N VAL A 109 -16.04 -11.90 13.39
CA VAL A 109 -14.83 -12.57 12.95
C VAL A 109 -14.17 -11.70 11.88
N ASP A 110 -12.88 -11.43 12.06
CA ASP A 110 -12.09 -10.68 11.09
C ASP A 110 -11.85 -11.51 9.82
N SER A 111 -12.11 -10.91 8.66
CA SER A 111 -12.08 -11.59 7.36
C SER A 111 -10.68 -11.99 6.89
N ARG A 112 -9.60 -11.50 7.52
CA ARG A 112 -8.22 -11.77 7.08
C ARG A 112 -7.50 -12.77 7.99
N SER A 113 -7.63 -12.57 9.29
CA SER A 113 -6.99 -13.38 10.33
C SER A 113 -7.89 -14.50 10.85
N GLY A 114 -9.22 -14.39 10.68
CA GLY A 114 -10.18 -15.28 11.32
C GLY A 114 -10.34 -15.00 12.83
N SER A 115 -9.74 -13.93 13.37
CA SER A 115 -9.78 -13.65 14.80
C SER A 115 -11.18 -13.22 15.26
N LEU A 116 -11.59 -13.66 16.45
CA LEU A 116 -12.88 -13.31 17.04
C LEU A 116 -12.78 -12.02 17.87
N TYR A 117 -13.53 -10.99 17.46
CA TYR A 117 -13.65 -9.70 18.12
C TYR A 117 -14.94 -9.61 18.94
N CYS A 118 -14.82 -9.14 20.18
CA CYS A 118 -15.94 -8.81 21.04
C CYS A 118 -16.04 -7.29 21.22
N ARG A 119 -17.21 -6.70 20.95
CA ARG A 119 -17.44 -5.27 21.17
C ARG A 119 -17.32 -4.85 22.65
N LYS A 120 -16.63 -3.73 22.94
CA LYS A 120 -16.75 -2.93 24.18
C LYS A 120 -17.99 -2.04 24.15
N ARG A 121 -18.73 -1.93 25.27
CA ARG A 121 -19.70 -0.84 25.47
C ARG A 121 -18.93 0.44 25.79
N LYS A 122 -19.39 1.57 25.26
CA LYS A 122 -18.89 2.93 25.56
C LYS A 122 -19.12 3.38 27.02
N HIS A 123 -19.74 2.55 27.86
CA HIS A 123 -20.29 2.97 29.16
C HIS A 123 -19.66 2.26 30.38
N ASP A 124 -18.72 1.32 30.17
CA ASP A 124 -18.02 0.59 31.24
C ASP A 124 -16.52 0.98 31.31
N GLU A 125 -16.16 2.20 30.90
CA GLU A 125 -14.77 2.68 30.85
C GLU A 125 -14.13 3.01 32.22
N MET A 126 -14.72 2.60 33.35
CA MET A 126 -14.12 2.92 34.66
C MET A 126 -13.26 1.81 35.27
N PHE A 127 -13.36 0.54 34.85
CA PHE A 127 -12.63 -0.56 35.53
C PHE A 127 -12.15 -1.73 34.66
N SER A 128 -12.01 -1.59 33.33
CA SER A 128 -11.35 -2.64 32.53
C SER A 128 -9.90 -2.28 32.26
N ASP A 129 -8.96 -3.02 32.85
CA ASP A 129 -7.52 -2.92 32.60
C ASP A 129 -7.20 -2.77 31.10
N SER A 130 -6.46 -1.72 30.77
CA SER A 130 -5.98 -1.36 29.43
C SER A 130 -5.13 -2.47 28.76
N LEU A 131 -4.71 -3.48 29.52
CA LEU A 131 -3.88 -4.60 29.05
C LEU A 131 -4.62 -5.58 28.10
N LYS A 132 -5.95 -5.67 28.16
CA LYS A 132 -6.74 -6.71 27.45
C LYS A 132 -6.98 -6.45 25.95
N ASP A 133 -6.79 -5.22 25.49
CA ASP A 133 -6.91 -4.83 24.06
C ASP A 133 -5.55 -4.51 23.42
N ASN A 134 -4.43 -4.85 24.07
CA ASN A 134 -3.12 -4.67 23.46
C ASN A 134 -3.02 -5.60 22.24
N PRO A 135 -2.74 -5.09 21.02
CA PRO A 135 -2.49 -5.92 19.85
C PRO A 135 -1.43 -7.01 20.09
N LEU A 136 -0.44 -6.73 20.96
CA LEU A 136 0.53 -7.73 21.42
C LEU A 136 -0.10 -8.84 22.27
N TYR A 137 -1.09 -8.54 23.12
CA TYR A 137 -1.77 -9.54 23.94
C TYR A 137 -2.64 -10.45 23.07
N ILE A 138 -3.34 -9.88 22.09
CA ILE A 138 -4.14 -10.64 21.15
C ILE A 138 -3.21 -11.53 20.30
N SER A 139 -2.18 -10.97 19.68
CA SER A 139 -1.26 -11.75 18.81
C SER A 139 -0.51 -12.86 19.55
N THR A 140 -0.12 -12.66 20.81
CA THR A 140 0.55 -13.69 21.61
C THR A 140 -0.39 -14.79 22.13
N ASN A 141 -1.70 -14.54 22.18
CA ASN A 141 -2.69 -15.50 22.70
C ASN A 141 -3.65 -16.05 21.63
N THR A 142 -3.59 -15.55 20.39
CA THR A 142 -4.26 -16.14 19.23
C THR A 142 -3.28 -17.02 18.45
N THR A 143 -3.61 -18.29 18.23
CA THR A 143 -2.93 -19.12 17.24
C THR A 143 -3.29 -18.63 15.85
N ILE A 144 -2.39 -17.88 15.21
CA ILE A 144 -2.39 -17.72 13.76
C ILE A 144 -2.20 -19.12 13.16
N ALA A 145 -2.92 -19.45 12.09
CA ALA A 145 -2.72 -20.71 11.38
C ALA A 145 -1.22 -20.86 11.06
N SER A 146 -0.57 -21.88 11.64
CA SER A 146 0.89 -22.04 11.66
C SER A 146 1.52 -22.39 10.31
N CYS A 147 0.83 -22.12 9.21
CA CYS A 147 1.16 -22.59 7.87
C CYS A 147 1.16 -21.47 6.81
N LYS A 148 1.06 -20.19 7.19
CA LYS A 148 1.27 -19.08 6.26
C LYS A 148 2.58 -18.37 6.59
N ALA A 149 3.58 -18.49 5.71
CA ALA A 149 4.76 -17.67 5.81
C ALA A 149 4.38 -16.20 5.64
N SER A 150 4.83 -15.37 6.57
CA SER A 150 4.51 -13.94 6.60
C SER A 150 5.33 -13.11 5.61
N GLY A 151 6.32 -13.70 4.93
CA GLY A 151 7.25 -12.97 4.07
C GLY A 151 8.13 -11.95 4.83
N LEU A 152 8.16 -11.98 6.17
CA LEU A 152 8.96 -11.07 6.98
C LEU A 152 10.43 -11.51 7.00
N ARG A 153 11.15 -11.09 5.96
CA ARG A 153 12.54 -11.49 5.75
C ARG A 153 13.34 -10.32 5.15
N GLY A 154 14.54 -10.09 5.66
CA GLY A 154 15.41 -9.03 5.15
C GLY A 154 16.17 -9.45 3.90
N ILE A 155 16.72 -8.49 3.15
CA ILE A 155 17.55 -8.75 1.95
C ILE A 155 18.97 -8.29 2.24
N TYR A 156 19.97 -9.14 2.04
CA TYR A 156 21.37 -8.78 2.26
C TYR A 156 21.81 -7.63 1.36
N ASN A 157 22.63 -6.75 1.93
CA ASN A 157 23.30 -5.73 1.15
C ASN A 157 24.52 -6.35 0.45
N ALA A 158 24.52 -6.39 -0.87
CA ALA A 158 25.62 -6.89 -1.69
C ALA A 158 26.62 -5.78 -2.10
N GLY A 159 26.76 -4.73 -1.28
CA GLY A 159 27.67 -3.60 -1.49
C GLY A 159 26.96 -2.27 -1.28
N ALA A 160 26.32 -1.76 -2.34
CA ALA A 160 25.54 -0.52 -2.35
C ALA A 160 24.09 -0.77 -2.81
N THR A 161 23.50 -1.89 -2.40
CA THR A 161 22.20 -2.38 -2.93
C THR A 161 20.99 -1.95 -2.09
N CYS A 162 21.17 -1.10 -1.08
CA CYS A 162 20.09 -0.69 -0.19
C CYS A 162 18.94 0.00 -0.94
N TYR A 163 19.23 0.76 -2.00
CA TYR A 163 18.23 1.39 -2.87
C TYR A 163 17.34 0.35 -3.59
N GLN A 164 17.89 -0.83 -3.93
CA GLN A 164 17.13 -1.94 -4.51
C GLN A 164 16.31 -2.63 -3.42
N ASN A 165 16.94 -2.93 -2.29
CA ASN A 165 16.33 -3.65 -1.18
C ASN A 165 15.03 -2.99 -0.72
N VAL A 166 15.02 -1.66 -0.55
CA VAL A 166 13.81 -0.94 -0.11
C VAL A 166 12.66 -0.99 -1.11
N VAL A 167 12.96 -0.99 -2.41
CA VAL A 167 11.96 -1.11 -3.47
C VAL A 167 11.44 -2.55 -3.55
N LEU A 168 12.33 -3.54 -3.50
CA LEU A 168 11.97 -4.96 -3.48
C LEU A 168 11.10 -5.31 -2.28
N GLN A 169 11.41 -4.80 -1.08
CA GLN A 169 10.57 -4.96 0.10
C GLN A 169 9.18 -4.31 -0.10
N SER A 170 9.13 -3.12 -0.72
CA SER A 170 7.87 -2.46 -1.05
C SER A 170 7.03 -3.29 -2.03
N PHE A 171 7.66 -4.02 -2.95
CA PHE A 171 6.98 -4.90 -3.91
C PHE A 171 6.52 -6.20 -3.24
N LEU A 172 7.37 -6.83 -2.44
CA LEU A 172 7.06 -8.05 -1.69
C LEU A 172 5.86 -7.91 -0.76
N HIS A 173 5.73 -6.74 -0.13
CA HIS A 173 4.63 -6.44 0.79
C HIS A 173 3.44 -5.78 0.10
N ASN A 174 3.49 -5.58 -1.22
CA ASN A 174 2.32 -5.20 -2.01
C ASN A 174 1.41 -6.42 -2.25
N PRO A 175 0.18 -6.43 -1.72
CA PRO A 175 -0.70 -7.59 -1.84
C PRO A 175 -1.13 -7.88 -3.29
N LEU A 176 -1.18 -6.89 -4.18
CA LEU A 176 -1.55 -7.10 -5.58
C LEU A 176 -0.45 -7.84 -6.34
N LEU A 177 0.80 -7.42 -6.17
CA LEU A 177 1.96 -8.09 -6.76
C LEU A 177 2.14 -9.49 -6.17
N ARG A 178 2.06 -9.61 -4.83
CA ARG A 178 2.13 -10.90 -4.15
C ARG A 178 1.10 -11.88 -4.69
N ASN A 179 -0.16 -11.47 -4.79
CA ASN A 179 -1.22 -12.35 -5.27
C ASN A 179 -1.01 -12.72 -6.74
N PHE A 180 -0.50 -11.80 -7.57
CA PHE A 180 -0.19 -12.09 -8.96
C PHE A 180 0.87 -13.19 -9.09
N TYR A 181 2.02 -13.06 -8.44
CA TYR A 181 3.08 -14.06 -8.53
C TYR A 181 2.70 -15.39 -7.87
N LEU A 182 2.11 -15.36 -6.67
CA LEU A 182 1.68 -16.59 -5.98
C LEU A 182 0.45 -17.28 -6.60
N SER A 183 -0.16 -16.70 -7.64
CA SER A 183 -1.27 -17.31 -8.40
C SER A 183 -0.86 -17.62 -9.84
N ASP A 184 0.43 -17.90 -10.07
CA ASP A 184 0.99 -18.26 -11.38
C ASP A 184 0.79 -17.19 -12.45
N GLY A 185 0.75 -15.90 -12.06
CA GLY A 185 0.57 -14.77 -12.97
C GLY A 185 1.74 -14.57 -13.94
N HIS A 186 2.94 -14.98 -13.53
CA HIS A 186 4.09 -15.18 -14.39
C HIS A 186 4.70 -16.53 -14.06
N GLN A 187 4.83 -17.43 -15.04
CA GLN A 187 5.37 -18.76 -14.82
C GLN A 187 6.74 -18.88 -15.48
N SER A 188 7.77 -19.11 -14.67
CA SER A 188 9.14 -19.30 -15.14
C SER A 188 9.28 -20.44 -16.15
N ASN A 189 8.44 -21.49 -16.04
CA ASN A 189 8.44 -22.63 -16.97
C ASN A 189 7.92 -22.30 -18.37
N ASP A 190 7.04 -21.31 -18.48
CA ASP A 190 6.44 -20.87 -19.75
C ASP A 190 7.18 -19.66 -20.34
N CYS A 191 8.17 -19.15 -19.62
CA CYS A 191 8.92 -17.96 -20.00
C CYS A 191 10.11 -18.30 -20.88
N ASN A 192 10.10 -17.82 -22.12
CA ASN A 192 11.18 -18.02 -23.09
C ASN A 192 12.29 -16.96 -23.01
N HIS A 193 12.24 -16.05 -22.03
CA HIS A 193 13.22 -14.98 -21.88
C HIS A 193 14.36 -15.40 -20.93
N SER A 194 15.58 -15.45 -21.48
CA SER A 194 16.78 -15.59 -20.66
C SER A 194 16.90 -14.41 -19.68
N ASN A 195 17.30 -14.69 -18.43
CA ASN A 195 17.48 -13.68 -17.37
C ASN A 195 16.25 -12.78 -17.14
N CYS A 196 15.04 -13.34 -17.26
CA CYS A 196 13.81 -12.59 -17.05
C CYS A 196 13.67 -12.11 -15.60
N LEU A 197 13.60 -10.79 -15.40
CA LEU A 197 13.37 -10.20 -14.08
C LEU A 197 12.03 -10.60 -13.47
N SER A 198 11.00 -10.87 -14.30
CA SER A 198 9.72 -11.34 -13.78
C SER A 198 9.81 -12.78 -13.24
N CYS A 199 10.64 -13.65 -13.84
CA CYS A 199 10.95 -14.97 -13.27
C CYS A 199 11.70 -14.82 -11.93
N ALA A 200 12.67 -13.91 -11.86
CA ALA A 200 13.41 -13.66 -10.62
C ALA A 200 12.50 -13.11 -9.49
N MET A 201 11.51 -12.28 -9.84
CA MET A 201 10.48 -11.84 -8.90
C MET A 201 9.58 -13.01 -8.48
N ASP A 202 9.13 -13.85 -9.41
CA ASP A 202 8.34 -15.06 -9.12
C ASP A 202 9.06 -15.98 -8.12
N ASP A 203 10.32 -16.34 -8.40
CA ASP A 203 11.17 -17.14 -7.51
C ASP A 203 11.30 -16.48 -6.12
N MET A 204 11.49 -15.16 -6.08
CA MET A 204 11.61 -14.41 -4.82
C MET A 204 10.30 -14.41 -4.02
N PHE A 205 9.13 -14.23 -4.66
CA PHE A 205 7.84 -14.32 -4.00
C PHE A 205 7.59 -15.73 -3.46
N GLN A 206 7.88 -16.76 -4.25
CA GLN A 206 7.76 -18.14 -3.81
C GLN A 206 8.68 -18.42 -2.62
N ASP A 207 9.96 -18.03 -2.66
CA ASP A 207 10.92 -18.25 -1.57
C ASP A 207 10.53 -17.54 -0.27
N PHE A 208 10.01 -16.30 -0.35
CA PHE A 208 9.57 -15.54 0.82
C PHE A 208 8.28 -16.08 1.45
N TYR A 209 7.37 -16.62 0.63
CA TYR A 209 6.02 -17.00 1.07
C TYR A 209 5.79 -18.52 1.13
N ALA A 210 6.74 -19.36 0.73
CA ALA A 210 6.64 -20.83 0.84
C ALA A 210 6.79 -21.32 2.29
N ALA A 211 7.76 -20.78 3.04
CA ALA A 211 8.03 -21.15 4.42
C ALA A 211 8.57 -19.96 5.22
N GLU A 212 8.31 -19.93 6.52
CA GLU A 212 8.91 -18.91 7.38
C GLU A 212 10.43 -19.08 7.45
N ASN A 213 11.15 -18.02 7.09
CA ASN A 213 12.60 -17.96 7.13
C ASN A 213 13.04 -16.55 7.50
N THR A 214 13.81 -16.43 8.59
CA THR A 214 14.29 -15.14 9.10
C THR A 214 15.74 -14.84 8.69
N ASN A 215 16.43 -15.77 8.02
CA ASN A 215 17.76 -15.49 7.48
C ASN A 215 17.65 -14.48 6.34
N GLY A 216 18.67 -13.63 6.12
CA GLY A 216 18.64 -12.72 4.98
C GLY A 216 18.48 -13.45 3.64
N PHE A 217 17.81 -12.82 2.68
CA PHE A 217 17.72 -13.26 1.29
C PHE A 217 18.81 -12.59 0.46
N THR A 218 19.39 -13.33 -0.49
CA THR A 218 20.33 -12.74 -1.45
C THR A 218 19.61 -12.59 -2.78
N ALA A 219 19.37 -11.35 -3.20
CA ALA A 219 18.67 -11.04 -4.46
C ALA A 219 19.57 -11.21 -5.70
N ALA A 220 20.33 -12.31 -5.75
CA ALA A 220 21.34 -12.57 -6.78
C ALA A 220 20.74 -12.61 -8.20
N SER A 221 19.60 -13.28 -8.39
CA SER A 221 18.95 -13.40 -9.70
C SER A 221 18.43 -12.06 -10.23
N ILE A 222 17.96 -11.19 -9.33
CA ILE A 222 17.51 -9.83 -9.67
C ILE A 222 18.71 -8.98 -10.04
N LEU A 223 19.77 -9.00 -9.21
CA LEU A 223 21.02 -8.31 -9.50
C LEU A 223 21.60 -8.76 -10.85
N SER A 224 21.69 -10.07 -11.11
CA SER A 224 22.19 -10.58 -12.37
C SER A 224 21.30 -10.19 -13.56
N GLY A 225 19.98 -10.13 -13.37
CA GLY A 225 19.04 -9.71 -14.41
C GLY A 225 19.30 -8.28 -14.87
N PHE A 226 19.61 -7.37 -13.95
CA PHE A 226 20.06 -6.02 -14.31
C PHE A 226 21.46 -6.02 -14.91
N TRP A 227 22.39 -6.79 -14.33
CA TRP A 227 23.80 -6.80 -14.76
C TRP A 227 24.02 -7.32 -16.18
N ILE A 228 23.21 -8.29 -16.60
CA ILE A 228 23.34 -8.95 -17.91
C ILE A 228 22.47 -8.26 -18.96
N SER A 229 21.61 -7.31 -18.57
CA SER A 229 20.71 -6.66 -19.52
C SER A 229 21.45 -5.68 -20.43
N ASP A 230 21.24 -5.81 -21.74
CA ASP A 230 21.82 -4.94 -22.77
C ASP A 230 21.22 -3.52 -22.80
N LYS A 231 20.27 -3.21 -21.90
CA LYS A 231 19.65 -1.89 -21.87
C LYS A 231 20.59 -0.89 -21.22
N LYS A 232 21.02 0.11 -22.01
CA LYS A 232 21.85 1.25 -21.56
C LYS A 232 21.36 1.92 -20.27
N ALA A 233 20.05 1.93 -20.05
CA ALA A 233 19.47 2.49 -18.83
C ALA A 233 19.92 1.76 -17.54
N PHE A 234 20.30 0.49 -17.63
CA PHE A 234 20.78 -0.30 -16.50
C PHE A 234 22.29 -0.23 -16.27
N GLU A 235 23.08 0.26 -17.24
CA GLU A 235 24.53 0.42 -17.07
C GLU A 235 24.88 1.23 -15.82
N ASN A 236 24.07 2.24 -15.49
CA ASN A 236 24.28 3.08 -14.30
C ASN A 236 23.78 2.41 -13.00
N LEU A 237 22.74 1.57 -13.06
CA LEU A 237 22.22 0.81 -11.91
C LEU A 237 23.12 -0.38 -11.56
N VAL A 238 23.84 -0.91 -12.54
CA VAL A 238 24.78 -2.03 -12.46
C VAL A 238 26.14 -1.50 -12.01
N THR A 239 26.16 -0.83 -10.86
CA THR A 239 27.40 -0.34 -10.28
C THR A 239 27.51 -0.79 -8.84
N THR A 240 28.74 -0.90 -8.32
CA THR A 240 29.00 -0.98 -6.88
C THR A 240 28.73 0.35 -6.17
N LYS A 241 28.08 1.31 -6.85
CA LYS A 241 27.83 2.67 -6.37
C LYS A 241 26.39 2.79 -5.90
N GLU A 242 26.19 3.74 -5.01
CA GLU A 242 24.87 4.15 -4.55
C GLU A 242 24.09 4.79 -5.70
N GLN A 243 22.78 4.53 -5.76
CA GLN A 243 21.87 5.01 -6.80
C GLN A 243 20.53 5.42 -6.19
N ASP A 244 19.69 6.07 -6.98
CA ASP A 244 18.39 6.56 -6.54
C ASP A 244 17.32 5.44 -6.50
N ALA A 245 16.62 5.30 -5.37
CA ALA A 245 15.60 4.28 -5.18
C ALA A 245 14.34 4.52 -6.05
N HIS A 246 14.01 5.78 -6.37
CA HIS A 246 12.90 6.11 -7.27
C HIS A 246 13.22 5.70 -8.70
N GLU A 247 14.43 6.00 -9.17
CA GLU A 247 14.90 5.59 -10.50
C GLU A 247 14.86 4.05 -10.63
N PHE A 248 15.37 3.32 -9.64
CA PHE A 248 15.26 1.85 -9.62
C PHE A 248 13.80 1.36 -9.60
N PHE A 249 12.91 2.01 -8.85
CA PHE A 249 11.48 1.69 -8.85
C PHE A 249 10.86 1.84 -10.25
N GLN A 250 11.12 2.96 -10.93
CA GLN A 250 10.60 3.20 -12.28
C GLN A 250 11.11 2.15 -13.26
N PHE A 251 12.41 1.85 -13.19
CA PHE A 251 13.05 0.84 -14.03
C PHE A 251 12.51 -0.57 -13.81
N LEU A 252 12.38 -1.00 -12.56
CA LEU A 252 11.81 -2.30 -12.25
C LEU A 252 10.35 -2.39 -12.73
N ALA A 253 9.56 -1.34 -12.55
CA ALA A 253 8.18 -1.29 -13.03
C ALA A 253 8.10 -1.37 -14.57
N GLU A 254 8.96 -0.67 -15.30
CA GLU A 254 9.06 -0.73 -16.76
C GLU A 254 9.42 -2.15 -17.24
N GLU A 255 10.44 -2.79 -16.64
CA GLU A 255 10.83 -4.16 -16.99
C GLU A 255 9.70 -5.14 -16.75
N LEU A 256 9.06 -5.08 -15.58
CA LEU A 256 7.96 -5.98 -15.26
C LEU A 256 6.74 -5.71 -16.15
N HIS A 257 6.52 -4.48 -16.60
CA HIS A 257 5.52 -4.17 -17.61
C HIS A 257 5.88 -4.81 -18.96
N GLU A 258 7.11 -4.65 -19.43
CA GLU A 258 7.54 -5.25 -20.70
C GLU A 258 7.42 -6.79 -20.69
N ARG A 259 7.71 -7.45 -19.56
CA ARG A 259 7.65 -8.92 -19.44
C ARG A 259 6.25 -9.49 -19.20
N ASN A 260 5.36 -8.72 -18.56
CA ASN A 260 4.00 -9.20 -18.20
C ASN A 260 2.90 -8.51 -19.00
N GLY A 261 3.25 -7.61 -19.90
CA GLY A 261 2.35 -6.79 -20.68
C GLY A 261 2.46 -7.03 -22.17
N ASP A 262 2.12 -6.00 -22.93
CA ASP A 262 2.11 -6.01 -24.39
C ASP A 262 3.46 -5.62 -25.00
N GLY A 263 4.50 -5.45 -24.18
CA GLY A 263 5.85 -5.08 -24.61
C GLY A 263 5.95 -3.67 -25.21
N LYS A 264 4.90 -2.85 -25.15
CA LYS A 264 4.86 -1.49 -25.70
C LYS A 264 5.18 -0.48 -24.62
N ARG A 265 6.09 0.45 -24.90
CA ARG A 265 6.27 1.60 -24.01
C ARG A 265 5.05 2.50 -24.10
N PRO A 266 4.50 2.99 -22.96
CA PRO A 266 3.47 4.01 -22.99
C PRO A 266 4.03 5.26 -23.66
N GLU A 267 3.63 5.56 -24.91
CA GLU A 267 4.07 6.79 -25.58
C GLU A 267 3.55 8.00 -24.79
N THR A 268 4.44 8.97 -24.54
CA THR A 268 4.14 10.23 -23.84
C THR A 268 3.03 10.98 -24.58
N GLY A 269 1.83 11.02 -23.98
CA GLY A 269 0.65 11.65 -24.58
C GLY A 269 -0.37 10.69 -25.21
N SER A 270 -0.10 9.38 -25.20
CA SER A 270 -1.07 8.35 -25.60
C SER A 270 -1.93 7.90 -24.42
N GLU A 271 -3.19 7.55 -24.69
CA GLU A 271 -4.06 6.88 -23.72
C GLU A 271 -3.74 5.38 -23.65
N HIS A 272 -2.46 5.03 -23.45
CA HIS A 272 -2.02 3.64 -23.43
C HIS A 272 -2.81 2.83 -22.40
N THR A 273 -3.46 1.76 -22.86
CA THR A 273 -4.20 0.82 -22.01
C THR A 273 -3.52 -0.54 -22.07
N CYS A 274 -2.85 -0.91 -20.98
CA CYS A 274 -2.30 -2.24 -20.79
C CYS A 274 -2.94 -2.88 -19.56
N ASN A 275 -3.17 -4.19 -19.64
CA ASN A 275 -3.75 -4.98 -18.56
C ASN A 275 -2.68 -5.76 -17.77
N CYS A 276 -1.40 -5.44 -17.91
CA CYS A 276 -0.36 -6.08 -17.11
C CYS A 276 -0.49 -5.74 -15.63
N ILE A 277 0.12 -6.57 -14.77
CA ILE A 277 0.07 -6.37 -13.32
C ILE A 277 0.58 -5.00 -12.87
N ILE A 278 1.61 -4.46 -13.54
CA ILE A 278 2.17 -3.15 -13.21
C ILE A 278 1.17 -2.03 -13.53
N HIS A 279 0.52 -2.09 -14.69
CA HIS A 279 -0.50 -1.11 -15.08
C HIS A 279 -1.75 -1.17 -14.21
N GLN A 280 -2.15 -2.38 -13.78
CA GLN A 280 -3.26 -2.56 -12.84
C GLN A 280 -2.90 -2.09 -11.42
N THR A 281 -1.63 -2.15 -11.04
CA THR A 281 -1.18 -1.82 -9.69
C THR A 281 -0.87 -0.34 -9.55
N PHE A 282 0.06 0.20 -10.33
CA PHE A 282 0.66 1.52 -10.09
C PHE A 282 0.21 2.62 -11.07
N TYR A 283 -0.37 2.28 -12.23
CA TYR A 283 -0.64 3.29 -13.26
C TYR A 283 -1.98 4.01 -13.10
N GLY A 284 -1.92 5.33 -12.93
CA GLY A 284 -3.07 6.23 -13.00
C GLY A 284 -3.15 7.00 -14.32
N LYS A 285 -4.10 7.92 -14.42
CA LYS A 285 -4.23 8.89 -15.52
C LYS A 285 -4.38 10.31 -14.95
N LEU A 286 -3.52 11.23 -15.37
CA LEU A 286 -3.69 12.67 -15.18
C LEU A 286 -4.49 13.27 -16.34
N GLN A 287 -5.22 14.34 -16.05
CA GLN A 287 -5.87 15.19 -17.02
C GLN A 287 -5.42 16.64 -16.80
N SER A 288 -4.81 17.21 -17.84
CA SER A 288 -4.42 18.62 -17.92
C SER A 288 -5.46 19.37 -18.73
N SER A 289 -6.20 20.27 -18.08
CA SER A 289 -7.23 21.10 -18.74
C SER A 289 -6.69 22.52 -18.92
N THR A 290 -6.55 22.95 -20.17
CA THR A 290 -6.10 24.30 -20.55
C THR A 290 -7.29 25.13 -21.01
N THR A 291 -7.61 26.21 -20.28
CA THR A 291 -8.73 27.11 -20.57
C THR A 291 -8.22 28.42 -21.15
N CYS A 292 -8.60 28.72 -22.40
CA CYS A 292 -8.32 30.00 -23.05
C CYS A 292 -8.95 31.15 -22.27
N GLN A 293 -8.18 32.19 -21.94
CA GLN A 293 -8.73 33.38 -21.27
C GLN A 293 -9.44 34.34 -22.24
N ASN A 294 -9.28 34.15 -23.55
CA ASN A 294 -9.95 34.97 -24.56
C ASN A 294 -11.32 34.39 -24.98
N CYS A 295 -11.35 33.14 -25.47
CA CYS A 295 -12.59 32.52 -25.96
C CYS A 295 -13.28 31.57 -24.96
N GLY A 296 -12.67 31.28 -23.82
CA GLY A 296 -13.19 30.31 -22.84
C GLY A 296 -13.08 28.83 -23.25
N GLY A 297 -12.57 28.53 -24.45
CA GLY A 297 -12.41 27.17 -24.93
C GLY A 297 -11.47 26.33 -24.04
N VAL A 298 -11.88 25.10 -23.76
CA VAL A 298 -11.13 24.16 -22.90
C VAL A 298 -10.55 23.03 -23.75
N THR A 299 -9.25 22.77 -23.58
CA THR A 299 -8.55 21.63 -24.20
C THR A 299 -8.06 20.68 -23.11
N ASN A 300 -8.40 19.40 -23.22
CA ASN A 300 -8.01 18.36 -22.27
C ASN A 300 -6.95 17.46 -22.89
N ALA A 301 -5.85 17.25 -22.17
CA ALA A 301 -4.86 16.23 -22.48
C ALA A 301 -4.82 15.21 -21.36
N VAL A 302 -4.78 13.91 -21.71
CA VAL A 302 -4.75 12.81 -20.74
C VAL A 302 -3.43 12.08 -20.87
N GLN A 303 -2.78 11.80 -19.74
CA GLN A 303 -1.47 11.17 -19.69
C GLN A 303 -1.43 10.13 -18.58
N SER A 304 -0.85 8.96 -18.85
CA SER A 304 -0.61 7.95 -17.84
C SER A 304 0.54 8.37 -16.92
N PHE A 305 0.47 7.97 -15.65
CA PHE A 305 1.56 8.19 -14.68
C PHE A 305 1.77 6.94 -13.83
N LEU A 306 3.02 6.69 -13.44
CA LEU A 306 3.40 5.61 -12.52
C LEU A 306 3.44 6.10 -11.06
N ASP A 307 3.88 7.34 -10.86
CA ASP A 307 4.03 7.99 -9.56
C ASP A 307 3.73 9.49 -9.62
N LEU A 308 3.53 10.11 -8.45
CA LEU A 308 3.37 11.56 -8.31
C LEU A 308 4.64 12.16 -7.67
N SER A 309 5.35 13.01 -8.41
CA SER A 309 6.58 13.64 -7.93
C SER A 309 6.32 15.05 -7.40
N LEU A 310 6.33 15.24 -6.08
CA LEU A 310 5.98 16.49 -5.40
C LEU A 310 7.21 17.34 -5.04
N GLY A 311 7.19 18.61 -5.41
CA GLY A 311 8.23 19.58 -5.06
C GLY A 311 8.06 20.18 -3.66
N LEU A 312 9.16 20.42 -2.95
CA LEU A 312 9.13 20.94 -1.56
C LEU A 312 9.60 22.39 -1.44
N ASP A 313 10.50 22.85 -2.31
CA ASP A 313 11.23 24.12 -2.11
C ASP A 313 10.31 25.34 -2.08
N SER A 314 9.40 25.43 -3.04
CA SER A 314 8.50 26.57 -3.15
C SER A 314 7.63 26.74 -1.89
N LEU A 315 7.17 25.64 -1.31
CA LEU A 315 6.37 25.63 -0.09
C LEU A 315 7.22 25.96 1.15
N ALA A 316 8.40 25.35 1.27
CA ALA A 316 9.32 25.60 2.37
C ALA A 316 9.77 27.07 2.40
N HIS A 317 10.05 27.67 1.25
CA HIS A 317 10.40 29.09 1.11
C HIS A 317 9.24 30.01 1.48
N LYS A 318 8.00 29.70 1.07
CA LYS A 318 6.80 30.46 1.46
C LYS A 318 6.60 30.47 2.99
N LYS A 319 6.75 29.33 3.65
CA LYS A 319 6.62 29.23 5.12
C LYS A 319 7.73 29.97 5.88
N LYS A 320 8.98 29.91 5.39
CA LYS A 320 10.09 30.70 5.96
C LYS A 320 9.83 32.21 5.86
N LYS A 321 9.32 32.69 4.71
CA LYS A 321 8.92 34.10 4.54
C LYS A 321 7.74 34.50 5.43
N GLY A 322 6.85 33.56 5.76
CA GLY A 322 5.74 33.75 6.71
C GLY A 322 6.13 33.71 8.19
N GLY A 323 7.43 33.70 8.53
CA GLY A 323 7.91 33.78 9.92
C GLY A 323 8.01 32.45 10.67
N GLN A 324 7.78 31.30 10.02
CA GLN A 324 7.98 29.98 10.65
C GLN A 324 9.46 29.58 10.61
N LYS A 325 10.07 29.40 11.80
CA LYS A 325 11.50 29.03 11.96
C LYS A 325 11.81 27.61 11.47
N THR A 326 10.85 26.69 11.53
CA THR A 326 10.96 25.30 11.05
C THR A 326 9.73 24.97 10.18
N PRO A 327 9.85 25.00 8.84
CA PRO A 327 8.70 24.84 7.96
C PRO A 327 8.38 23.35 7.79
N ALA A 328 7.78 22.71 8.79
CA ALA A 328 7.19 21.39 8.58
C ALA A 328 6.04 21.53 7.57
N LEU A 329 6.09 20.72 6.51
CA LEU A 329 5.05 20.60 5.50
C LEU A 329 4.16 19.40 5.82
N THR A 330 2.97 19.39 5.24
CA THR A 330 2.11 18.21 5.20
C THR A 330 2.02 17.69 3.77
N LEU A 331 1.81 16.38 3.60
CA LEU A 331 1.54 15.80 2.28
C LEU A 331 0.34 16.48 1.60
N GLN A 332 -0.68 16.84 2.37
CA GLN A 332 -1.85 17.60 1.90
C GLN A 332 -1.43 18.94 1.27
N GLU A 333 -0.58 19.73 1.94
CA GLU A 333 -0.08 20.99 1.38
C GLU A 333 0.71 20.79 0.08
N CYS A 334 1.50 19.71 -0.02
CA CYS A 334 2.24 19.37 -1.23
C CYS A 334 1.30 19.03 -2.40
N LEU A 335 0.26 18.23 -2.14
CA LEU A 335 -0.75 17.88 -3.14
C LEU A 335 -1.62 19.08 -3.53
N ASP A 336 -1.96 19.95 -2.59
CA ASP A 336 -2.70 21.18 -2.85
C ASP A 336 -1.91 22.16 -3.73
N GLU A 337 -0.60 22.30 -3.49
CA GLU A 337 0.27 23.12 -4.34
C GLU A 337 0.34 22.58 -5.77
N GLU A 338 0.46 21.26 -5.95
CA GLU A 338 0.62 20.64 -7.27
C GLU A 338 -0.70 20.56 -8.05
N TYR A 339 -1.80 20.15 -7.41
CA TYR A 339 -3.03 19.83 -8.12
C TYR A 339 -4.10 20.92 -7.97
N VAL A 340 -4.30 21.53 -6.79
CA VAL A 340 -5.41 22.48 -6.60
C VAL A 340 -5.13 23.81 -7.30
N LYS A 341 -3.87 24.22 -7.35
CA LYS A 341 -3.47 25.45 -8.03
C LYS A 341 -3.51 25.29 -9.54
N SER A 342 -3.58 26.42 -10.20
CA SER A 342 -3.64 26.52 -11.65
C SER A 342 -2.54 27.43 -12.13
N ASP A 343 -1.86 27.02 -13.19
CA ASP A 343 -0.78 27.77 -13.78
C ASP A 343 -1.31 28.72 -14.84
N LYS A 344 -0.75 29.93 -14.84
CA LYS A 344 -0.88 30.84 -15.97
C LYS A 344 0.13 30.41 -17.02
N CYS A 345 -0.32 30.17 -18.23
CA CYS A 345 0.55 29.79 -19.34
C CYS A 345 0.10 30.46 -20.64
N GLU A 346 0.97 30.46 -21.64
CA GLU A 346 0.62 30.82 -23.00
C GLU A 346 0.45 29.55 -23.83
N TYR A 347 -0.54 29.53 -24.72
CA TYR A 347 -0.74 28.42 -25.64
C TYR A 347 -1.34 28.89 -26.96
N ARG A 348 -1.12 28.11 -28.02
CA ARG A 348 -1.75 28.36 -29.31
C ARG A 348 -3.18 27.83 -29.29
N CYS A 349 -4.15 28.73 -29.20
CA CYS A 349 -5.56 28.36 -29.16
C CYS A 349 -6.08 28.04 -30.57
N ASN A 350 -6.66 26.86 -30.76
CA ASN A 350 -7.23 26.45 -32.05
C ASN A 350 -8.42 27.33 -32.46
N SER A 351 -9.28 27.72 -31.52
CA SER A 351 -10.45 28.57 -31.79
C SER A 351 -10.08 30.03 -32.09
N CYS A 352 -9.03 30.57 -31.45
CA CYS A 352 -8.55 31.94 -31.71
C CYS A 352 -7.49 32.00 -32.82
N ASN A 353 -7.01 30.86 -33.30
CA ASN A 353 -5.92 30.68 -34.25
C ASN A 353 -4.67 31.55 -33.96
N SER A 354 -4.35 31.77 -32.68
CA SER A 354 -3.30 32.67 -32.22
C SER A 354 -2.79 32.27 -30.84
N MET A 355 -1.65 32.83 -30.42
CA MET A 355 -1.14 32.68 -29.06
C MET A 355 -2.05 33.43 -28.09
N GLN A 356 -2.49 32.75 -27.03
CA GLN A 356 -3.41 33.29 -26.05
C GLN A 356 -2.90 33.00 -24.64
N GLN A 357 -3.25 33.88 -23.70
CA GLN A 357 -3.14 33.56 -22.28
C GLN A 357 -4.16 32.49 -21.92
N ALA A 358 -3.73 31.53 -21.11
CA ALA A 358 -4.54 30.42 -20.65
C ALA A 358 -4.28 30.10 -19.19
N ARG A 359 -5.26 29.40 -18.62
CA ARG A 359 -5.17 28.82 -17.29
C ARG A 359 -5.13 27.32 -17.45
N ARG A 360 -4.02 26.69 -17.03
CA ARG A 360 -3.86 25.23 -17.02
C ARG A 360 -4.08 24.72 -15.60
N ASN A 361 -4.84 23.66 -15.46
CA ASN A 361 -4.93 22.89 -14.23
C ASN A 361 -4.66 21.42 -14.51
N THR A 362 -4.13 20.71 -13.53
CA THR A 362 -3.88 19.28 -13.59
C THR A 362 -4.72 18.60 -12.52
N SER A 363 -5.36 17.50 -12.88
CA SER A 363 -6.19 16.71 -11.97
C SER A 363 -6.03 15.23 -12.27
N ILE A 364 -6.37 14.38 -11.31
CA ILE A 364 -6.29 12.93 -11.48
C ILE A 364 -7.59 12.43 -12.11
N LYS A 365 -7.54 11.96 -13.37
CA LYS A 365 -8.67 11.36 -14.08
C LYS A 365 -8.94 9.93 -13.63
N ARG A 366 -7.88 9.16 -13.40
CA ARG A 366 -7.96 7.78 -12.88
C ARG A 366 -6.88 7.59 -11.82
N LEU A 367 -7.29 7.18 -10.64
CA LEU A 367 -6.38 6.81 -9.56
C LEU A 367 -5.84 5.37 -9.75
N PRO A 368 -4.58 5.09 -9.41
CA PRO A 368 -4.02 3.73 -9.41
C PRO A 368 -4.43 2.94 -8.16
N ASN A 369 -4.41 1.60 -8.21
CA ASN A 369 -4.72 0.81 -7.01
C ASN A 369 -3.67 0.98 -5.90
N VAL A 370 -2.41 1.21 -6.28
CA VAL A 370 -1.31 1.60 -5.39
C VAL A 370 -0.72 2.90 -5.90
N LEU A 371 -0.88 3.96 -5.13
CA LEU A 371 -0.35 5.29 -5.40
C LEU A 371 1.08 5.39 -4.85
N ALA A 372 2.05 5.55 -5.76
CA ALA A 372 3.41 5.91 -5.42
C ALA A 372 3.56 7.44 -5.42
N ILE A 373 4.18 8.00 -4.38
CA ILE A 373 4.45 9.43 -4.26
C ILE A 373 5.94 9.61 -3.97
N GLN A 374 6.62 10.36 -4.81
CA GLN A 374 8.01 10.77 -4.62
C GLN A 374 8.06 12.20 -4.11
N PHE A 375 8.90 12.46 -3.09
CA PHE A 375 9.28 13.83 -2.76
C PHE A 375 10.59 14.18 -3.45
N LYS A 376 10.59 15.26 -4.25
CA LYS A 376 11.78 15.77 -4.94
C LYS A 376 12.72 16.40 -3.91
N ARG A 377 13.49 15.56 -3.21
CA ARG A 377 14.42 15.97 -2.15
C ARG A 377 15.82 16.30 -2.64
N PHE A 378 16.10 16.09 -3.92
CA PHE A 378 17.38 16.36 -4.54
C PHE A 378 17.18 17.41 -5.61
N GLU A 379 17.85 18.56 -5.46
CA GLU A 379 17.73 19.68 -6.39
C GLU A 379 19.11 20.02 -6.98
N TYR A 380 19.18 20.11 -8.31
CA TYR A 380 20.32 20.65 -9.05
C TYR A 380 20.01 22.10 -9.42
N LYS A 381 20.47 23.07 -8.62
CA LYS A 381 20.24 24.50 -8.93
C LYS A 381 21.14 24.95 -10.07
N GLN A 382 20.59 25.10 -11.27
CA GLN A 382 21.28 25.80 -12.36
C GLN A 382 21.23 27.33 -12.15
N GLY A 383 22.38 27.96 -11.93
CA GLY A 383 22.51 29.42 -11.79
C GLY A 383 23.95 29.89 -11.61
N ARG A 384 24.20 31.21 -11.80
CA ARG A 384 25.52 31.90 -11.88
C ARG A 384 26.50 31.69 -10.70
N HIS A 385 26.06 31.01 -9.65
CA HIS A 385 26.92 30.46 -8.61
C HIS A 385 26.63 28.97 -8.57
N ASP A 386 27.59 28.15 -9.00
CA ASP A 386 27.60 26.70 -8.82
C ASP A 386 27.39 26.40 -7.33
N ARG A 387 26.14 26.21 -6.92
CA ARG A 387 25.84 25.63 -5.62
C ARG A 387 25.81 24.13 -5.83
N ALA A 388 26.60 23.43 -5.03
CA ALA A 388 26.59 21.98 -5.01
C ALA A 388 25.14 21.47 -4.85
N PRO A 389 24.79 20.35 -5.50
CA PRO A 389 23.54 19.65 -5.25
C PRO A 389 23.33 19.48 -3.75
N SER A 390 22.13 19.73 -3.25
CA SER A 390 21.87 19.67 -1.80
C SER A 390 20.56 18.94 -1.53
N LYS A 391 20.56 18.13 -0.47
CA LYS A 391 19.36 17.45 0.00
C LYS A 391 18.41 18.43 0.70
N ILE A 392 17.12 18.28 0.44
CA ILE A 392 16.05 19.03 1.10
C ILE A 392 15.57 18.23 2.30
N ASP A 393 16.06 18.60 3.48
CA ASP A 393 15.69 17.99 4.77
C ASP A 393 14.41 18.57 5.38
N THR A 394 13.57 19.20 4.56
CA THR A 394 12.27 19.72 5.02
C THR A 394 11.41 18.57 5.52
N VAL A 395 10.91 18.71 6.76
CA VAL A 395 10.00 17.73 7.36
C VAL A 395 8.69 17.71 6.60
N VAL A 396 8.24 16.52 6.21
CA VAL A 396 6.91 16.33 5.60
C VAL A 396 6.12 15.34 6.43
N ASN A 397 5.06 15.81 7.07
CA ASN A 397 4.11 14.99 7.81
C ASN A 397 3.13 14.34 6.83
N PHE A 398 2.94 13.04 6.95
CA PHE A 398 2.02 12.26 6.10
C PHE A 398 1.10 11.40 6.98
N PRO A 399 -0.15 11.19 6.58
CA PRO A 399 -1.11 10.42 7.38
C PRO A 399 -0.97 8.91 7.11
N LEU A 400 -1.49 8.07 8.02
CA LEU A 400 -1.67 6.64 7.71
C LEU A 400 -2.78 6.38 6.69
N GLN A 401 -3.71 7.33 6.53
CA GLN A 401 -4.84 7.26 5.62
C GLN A 401 -4.92 8.54 4.79
N LEU A 402 -5.03 8.41 3.47
CA LEU A 402 -5.00 9.53 2.53
C LEU A 402 -6.27 9.54 1.67
N ASN A 403 -7.00 10.65 1.68
CA ASN A 403 -8.14 10.87 0.80
C ASN A 403 -7.69 11.62 -0.46
N MET A 404 -7.78 10.97 -1.62
CA MET A 404 -7.38 11.55 -2.90
C MET A 404 -8.53 12.20 -3.68
N LEU A 405 -9.78 12.10 -3.20
CA LEU A 405 -10.96 12.62 -3.89
C LEU A 405 -10.80 14.09 -4.33
N PRO A 406 -10.31 15.04 -3.48
CA PRO A 406 -10.21 16.45 -3.85
C PRO A 406 -9.32 16.74 -5.06
N TYR A 407 -8.39 15.83 -5.37
CA TYR A 407 -7.44 15.99 -6.48
C TYR A 407 -7.91 15.34 -7.78
N THR A 408 -9.04 14.61 -7.74
CA THR A 408 -9.59 13.95 -8.91
C THR A 408 -10.44 14.89 -9.77
N THR A 409 -10.61 14.57 -11.05
CA THR A 409 -11.55 15.26 -11.95
C THR A 409 -12.98 15.23 -11.40
N ARG A 410 -13.39 14.13 -10.74
CA ARG A 410 -14.74 13.95 -10.17
C ARG A 410 -14.96 14.74 -8.88
N GLY A 411 -13.91 14.89 -8.06
CA GLY A 411 -13.98 15.69 -6.83
C GLY A 411 -14.08 17.19 -7.10
N ARG A 412 -13.64 17.65 -8.28
CA ARG A 412 -13.82 19.04 -8.74
C ARG A 412 -15.22 19.24 -9.30
N GLY A 413 -16.19 19.52 -8.42
CA GLY A 413 -17.54 19.94 -8.81
C GLY A 413 -18.68 19.06 -8.29
N THR A 414 -18.44 18.17 -7.34
CA THR A 414 -19.47 17.31 -6.74
C THR A 414 -20.14 17.98 -5.53
N GLU A 415 -21.47 17.83 -5.43
CA GLU A 415 -22.25 18.20 -4.24
C GLU A 415 -22.06 17.19 -3.09
N ALA A 416 -22.41 17.57 -1.86
CA ALA A 416 -22.02 16.89 -0.61
C ALA A 416 -22.57 15.46 -0.40
N LYS A 417 -23.54 14.98 -1.20
CA LYS A 417 -24.09 13.61 -1.06
C LYS A 417 -23.37 12.58 -1.93
N ASP A 418 -22.99 12.94 -3.15
CA ASP A 418 -22.17 12.07 -4.02
C ASP A 418 -20.73 11.92 -3.51
N SER A 419 -20.30 12.81 -2.61
CA SER A 419 -18.94 12.84 -2.09
C SER A 419 -18.62 11.70 -1.12
N PHE A 420 -19.60 11.05 -0.48
CA PHE A 420 -19.33 10.02 0.53
C PHE A 420 -18.91 8.69 -0.09
N GLU A 421 -19.67 8.17 -1.05
CA GLU A 421 -19.33 6.92 -1.75
C GLU A 421 -18.10 7.11 -2.67
N LEU A 422 -18.01 8.24 -3.39
CA LEU A 422 -16.77 8.57 -4.11
C LEU A 422 -15.57 8.71 -3.17
N GLY A 423 -15.77 9.26 -1.98
CA GLY A 423 -14.72 9.42 -0.98
C GLY A 423 -14.18 8.08 -0.52
N ARG A 424 -15.04 7.09 -0.26
CA ARG A 424 -14.62 5.71 0.07
C ARG A 424 -13.76 5.10 -1.03
N SER A 425 -14.17 5.25 -2.29
CA SER A 425 -13.43 4.74 -3.46
C SER A 425 -12.18 5.55 -3.83
N CYS A 426 -11.86 6.61 -3.09
CA CYS A 426 -10.64 7.42 -3.28
C CYS A 426 -9.77 7.47 -2.02
N THR A 427 -10.07 6.64 -1.02
CA THR A 427 -9.33 6.58 0.23
C THR A 427 -8.29 5.48 0.18
N TYR A 428 -7.07 5.82 0.58
CA TYR A 428 -5.92 4.94 0.61
C TYR A 428 -5.40 4.74 2.03
N ASP A 429 -4.83 3.57 2.29
CA ASP A 429 -4.03 3.28 3.47
C ASP A 429 -2.55 3.26 3.10
N LEU A 430 -1.71 3.78 3.99
CA LEU A 430 -0.26 3.72 3.84
C LEU A 430 0.19 2.25 3.88
N LEU A 431 0.88 1.83 2.83
CA LEU A 431 1.40 0.49 2.63
C LEU A 431 2.90 0.42 2.95
N GLY A 432 3.66 1.46 2.56
CA GLY A 432 5.09 1.51 2.76
C GLY A 432 5.68 2.91 2.71
N VAL A 433 6.82 3.08 3.38
CA VAL A 433 7.62 4.32 3.41
C VAL A 433 9.05 3.96 3.09
N VAL A 434 9.65 4.60 2.09
CA VAL A 434 11.09 4.54 1.84
C VAL A 434 11.73 5.82 2.36
N VAL A 435 12.82 5.69 3.09
CA VAL A 435 13.54 6.78 3.74
C VAL A 435 14.97 6.79 3.25
N HIS A 436 15.47 7.96 2.89
CA HIS A 436 16.87 8.18 2.59
C HIS A 436 17.57 8.88 3.78
N VAL A 437 18.53 8.21 4.39
CA VAL A 437 19.36 8.72 5.49
C VAL A 437 20.73 9.10 4.94
N GLY A 438 21.26 10.27 5.30
CA GLY A 438 22.56 10.76 4.77
C GLY A 438 22.41 11.88 3.73
N GLU A 439 23.51 12.17 3.05
CA GLU A 439 23.69 13.27 2.09
C GLU A 439 23.43 12.80 0.65
N LEU A 440 23.36 13.73 -0.31
CA LEU A 440 22.97 13.43 -1.70
C LEU A 440 23.86 12.37 -2.38
N ASP A 441 25.18 12.46 -2.20
CA ASP A 441 26.16 11.56 -2.85
C ASP A 441 26.54 10.34 -1.99
N THR A 442 26.14 10.33 -0.71
CA THR A 442 26.42 9.24 0.23
C THR A 442 25.27 9.08 1.21
N GLY A 443 24.58 7.95 1.18
CA GLY A 443 23.47 7.68 2.06
C GLY A 443 23.08 6.22 2.15
N HIS A 444 21.98 6.00 2.85
CA HIS A 444 21.45 4.68 3.12
C HIS A 444 19.94 4.69 3.06
N TYR A 445 19.39 3.72 2.34
CA TYR A 445 17.96 3.54 2.25
C TYR A 445 17.46 2.53 3.28
N VAL A 446 16.39 2.89 3.98
CA VAL A 446 15.61 1.98 4.82
C VAL A 446 14.14 2.09 4.44
N SER A 447 13.37 1.02 4.64
CA SER A 447 11.93 1.05 4.41
C SER A 447 11.13 0.62 5.64
N TYR A 448 9.92 1.13 5.74
CA TYR A 448 8.88 0.63 6.62
C TYR A 448 7.80 0.02 5.75
N CYS A 449 7.45 -1.24 5.97
CA CYS A 449 6.36 -1.90 5.25
C CYS A 449 5.32 -2.43 6.24
N ARG A 450 4.04 -2.32 5.86
CA ARG A 450 2.93 -2.82 6.67
C ARG A 450 2.63 -4.28 6.33
N MET A 451 2.57 -5.14 7.34
CA MET A 451 2.08 -6.51 7.22
C MET A 451 0.94 -6.72 8.22
N GLY A 452 -0.27 -6.94 7.70
CA GLY A 452 -1.49 -6.90 8.53
C GLY A 452 -1.66 -5.52 9.17
N ASP A 453 -1.71 -5.48 10.50
CA ASP A 453 -1.84 -4.25 11.29
C ASP A 453 -0.55 -3.83 11.99
N GLN A 454 0.57 -4.45 11.63
CA GLN A 454 1.88 -4.17 12.19
C GLN A 454 2.81 -3.57 11.15
N TRP A 455 3.72 -2.73 11.62
CA TRP A 455 4.78 -2.15 10.82
C TRP A 455 6.10 -2.83 11.10
N PHE A 456 6.87 -3.03 10.05
CA PHE A 456 8.22 -3.58 10.14
C PHE A 456 9.18 -2.65 9.43
N LYS A 457 10.29 -2.35 10.09
CA LYS A 457 11.42 -1.62 9.54
C LYS A 457 12.37 -2.62 8.90
N PHE A 458 12.67 -2.42 7.62
CA PHE A 458 13.64 -3.18 6.85
C PHE A 458 14.87 -2.32 6.65
N ASN A 459 15.97 -2.78 7.22
CA ASN A 459 17.30 -2.22 7.04
C ASN A 459 18.20 -3.33 6.50
N ASP A 460 18.18 -3.47 5.17
CA ASP A 460 18.75 -4.61 4.46
C ASP A 460 18.24 -5.94 5.05
N HIS A 461 19.14 -6.75 5.61
CA HIS A 461 18.83 -8.06 6.18
C HIS A 461 18.16 -7.97 7.55
N LYS A 462 18.20 -6.81 8.22
CA LYS A 462 17.62 -6.61 9.54
C LYS A 462 16.17 -6.20 9.42
N VAL A 463 15.31 -6.95 10.11
CA VAL A 463 13.86 -6.71 10.19
C VAL A 463 13.48 -6.49 11.64
N GLU A 464 12.87 -5.35 11.93
CA GLU A 464 12.51 -4.94 13.29
C GLU A 464 11.04 -4.52 13.33
N LEU A 465 10.31 -4.86 14.39
CA LEU A 465 8.97 -4.34 14.61
C LEU A 465 9.04 -2.83 14.86
N ALA A 466 8.16 -2.07 14.21
CA ALA A 466 8.08 -0.61 14.35
C ALA A 466 6.69 -0.20 14.87
N ALA A 467 6.65 0.84 15.69
CA ALA A 467 5.40 1.47 16.10
C ALA A 467 4.93 2.47 15.04
N ASN A 468 3.63 2.78 15.04
CA ASN A 468 3.07 3.83 14.17
C ASN A 468 3.79 5.18 14.35
N SER A 469 4.22 5.49 15.58
CA SER A 469 5.00 6.71 15.88
C SER A 469 6.33 6.74 15.13
N ASP A 470 7.01 5.59 15.04
CA ASP A 470 8.31 5.49 14.36
C ASP A 470 8.13 5.78 12.86
N VAL A 471 7.11 5.16 12.26
CA VAL A 471 6.75 5.35 10.86
C VAL A 471 6.39 6.81 10.57
N LEU A 472 5.51 7.41 11.37
CA LEU A 472 5.04 8.79 11.17
C LEU A 472 6.11 9.85 11.44
N SER A 473 7.15 9.51 12.22
CA SER A 473 8.30 10.40 12.47
C SER A 473 9.36 10.36 11.35
N ALA A 474 9.27 9.37 10.46
CA ALA A 474 10.23 9.17 9.39
C ALA A 474 10.21 10.33 8.38
N GLN A 475 11.34 10.54 7.68
CA GLN A 475 11.45 11.52 6.59
C GLN A 475 11.26 10.81 5.25
N PRO A 476 10.06 10.88 4.65
CA PRO A 476 9.74 10.03 3.50
C PRO A 476 10.46 10.55 2.26
N TYR A 477 11.08 9.63 1.52
CA TYR A 477 11.55 9.83 0.15
C TYR A 477 10.49 9.33 -0.84
N LEU A 478 10.03 8.09 -0.65
CA LEU A 478 8.87 7.52 -1.35
C LEU A 478 7.79 7.11 -0.35
N LEU A 479 6.53 7.29 -0.74
CA LEU A 479 5.37 6.74 -0.06
C LEU A 479 4.62 5.82 -1.02
N PHE A 480 4.21 4.66 -0.54
CA PHE A 480 3.30 3.76 -1.23
C PHE A 480 1.98 3.69 -0.44
N TYR A 481 0.89 4.04 -1.10
CA TYR A 481 -0.46 4.01 -0.56
C TYR A 481 -1.31 3.01 -1.35
N ILE A 482 -2.09 2.15 -0.71
CA ILE A 482 -3.00 1.21 -1.37
C ILE A 482 -4.45 1.59 -1.15
N ILE A 483 -5.27 1.48 -2.20
CA ILE A 483 -6.70 1.81 -2.15
C ILE A 483 -7.42 0.88 -1.15
N ARG A 484 -8.36 1.39 -0.36
CA ARG A 484 -9.07 0.59 0.66
C ARG A 484 -10.16 -0.32 0.07
N ALA A 485 -10.75 0.10 -1.05
CA ALA A 485 -11.86 -0.59 -1.68
C ALA A 485 -11.69 -0.59 -3.20
N LEU A 486 -11.94 -1.76 -3.80
CA LEU A 486 -12.06 -1.93 -5.24
C LEU A 486 -13.56 -1.89 -5.55
N SER A 487 -13.96 -0.94 -6.40
CA SER A 487 -15.33 -0.76 -6.89
C SER A 487 -15.54 -1.42 -8.24
#